data_AF-A0A8T4PVV1-F1
#
_entry.id   AF-A0A8T4PVV1-F1
#
_cell.length_a   1.000
_cell.length_b   1.000
_cell.length_c   1.000
_cell.angle_alpha   90.00
_cell.angle_beta   90.00
_cell.angle_gamma   90.00
#
_symmetry.space_group_name_H-M   'P 1'
#
loop_
_entity.id
_entity.type
_entity.pdbx_description
1 polymer ?
#
loop_
_entity_poly.entity_id
_entity_poly.type
_entity_poly.pdbx_seq_one_letter_code
_entity_poly.pdbx_strand_id
1 'polypeptide(L)'
;MPCRICGKHSGAERECQKCSSALMKGVDDSTLKLLYSDDQTKKVWAENGEIAEKLARAYYGHLLEGYGGATLKKDSRENFGFNCFADGIRCGLDIVMPLLDEETREKARTKVSQMLQARKKAERPTNL
;
A
#
# COMPACT_ATOMS: atom_id res chain seq x y z
N MET A 1 14.61 -15.76 1.23
CA MET A 1 13.61 -14.68 1.05
C MET A 1 13.31 -13.99 2.38
N PRO A 2 13.08 -12.65 2.38
CA PRO A 2 12.67 -11.91 3.57
C PRO A 2 11.21 -12.19 3.96
N CYS A 3 10.95 -12.30 5.25
CA CYS A 3 9.63 -12.46 5.85
C CYS A 3 8.77 -11.22 5.58
N ARG A 4 7.50 -11.39 5.15
CA ARG A 4 6.62 -10.24 4.85
C ARG A 4 6.14 -9.48 6.08
N ILE A 5 6.24 -10.11 7.26
CA ILE A 5 5.78 -9.57 8.53
C ILE A 5 6.90 -8.86 9.30
N CYS A 6 8.15 -9.28 9.13
CA CYS A 6 9.27 -8.72 9.89
C CYS A 6 10.54 -8.39 9.09
N GLY A 7 10.54 -8.58 7.77
CA GLY A 7 11.70 -8.33 6.91
C GLY A 7 12.83 -9.36 7.03
N LYS A 8 12.91 -10.13 8.12
CA LYS A 8 14.00 -11.08 8.37
C LYS A 8 14.08 -12.18 7.33
N HIS A 9 15.30 -12.53 6.92
CA HIS A 9 15.53 -13.66 6.03
C HIS A 9 15.06 -14.96 6.69
N SER A 10 14.12 -15.67 6.06
CA SER A 10 13.52 -16.87 6.66
C SER A 10 13.29 -18.03 5.70
N GLY A 11 13.56 -17.84 4.40
CA GLY A 11 13.31 -18.85 3.38
C GLY A 11 11.83 -19.07 3.05
N ALA A 12 10.91 -18.74 3.96
CA ALA A 12 9.47 -18.79 3.76
C ALA A 12 8.93 -17.54 3.02
N GLU A 13 7.92 -17.73 2.17
CA GLU A 13 7.33 -16.66 1.34
C GLU A 13 6.49 -15.65 2.12
N ARG A 14 5.80 -16.09 3.18
CA ARG A 14 4.84 -15.25 3.92
C ARG A 14 5.37 -14.81 5.28
N GLU A 15 5.70 -15.75 6.14
CA GLU A 15 6.06 -15.47 7.53
C GLU A 15 7.18 -16.39 8.03
N CYS A 16 8.13 -15.83 8.79
CA CYS A 16 9.15 -16.63 9.44
C CYS A 16 8.55 -17.39 10.63
N GLN A 17 9.24 -18.43 11.08
CA GLN A 17 8.79 -19.24 12.22
C GLN A 17 8.48 -18.41 13.48
N LYS A 18 9.24 -17.33 13.71
CA LYS A 18 9.01 -16.41 14.84
C LYS A 18 7.71 -15.61 14.70
N CYS A 19 7.43 -15.08 13.50
CA CYS A 19 6.19 -14.37 13.21
C CYS A 19 4.98 -15.31 13.30
N SER A 20 5.09 -16.50 12.71
CA SER A 20 4.03 -17.52 12.74
C SER A 20 3.68 -17.93 14.16
N SER A 21 4.68 -18.16 15.02
CA SER A 21 4.45 -18.48 16.44
C SER A 21 3.78 -17.35 17.21
N ALA A 22 4.07 -16.09 16.88
CA ALA A 22 3.47 -14.95 17.55
C ALA A 22 2.03 -14.68 17.09
N LEU A 23 1.74 -14.88 15.80
CA LEU A 23 0.37 -14.87 15.27
C LEU A 23 -0.49 -15.94 15.94
N MET A 24 0.03 -17.16 16.11
CA MET A 24 -0.64 -18.26 16.82
C MET A 24 -0.95 -17.93 18.29
N LYS A 25 -0.25 -16.95 18.88
CA LYS A 25 -0.47 -16.46 20.24
C LYS A 25 -1.39 -15.23 20.29
N GLY A 26 -1.95 -14.81 19.16
CA GLY A 26 -2.88 -13.68 19.07
C GLY A 26 -2.23 -12.31 18.92
N VAL A 27 -0.93 -12.24 18.64
CA VAL A 27 -0.27 -10.96 18.33
C VAL A 27 -0.60 -10.59 16.88
N ASP A 28 -1.17 -9.40 16.66
CA ASP A 28 -1.52 -8.96 15.31
C ASP A 28 -0.29 -8.59 14.45
N ASP A 29 -0.49 -8.63 13.13
CA ASP A 29 0.55 -8.34 12.13
C ASP A 29 1.19 -6.95 12.32
N SER A 30 0.39 -5.94 12.64
CA SER A 30 0.84 -4.56 12.87
C SER A 30 1.86 -4.48 14.01
N THR A 31 1.58 -5.21 15.09
CA THR A 31 2.44 -5.30 16.27
C THR A 31 3.73 -6.05 15.96
N LEU A 32 3.67 -7.12 15.17
CA LEU A 32 4.86 -7.85 14.73
C LEU A 32 5.77 -7.02 13.83
N LYS A 33 5.17 -6.24 12.91
CA LYS A 33 5.87 -5.27 12.05
C LYS A 33 6.62 -4.21 12.87
N LEU A 34 6.05 -3.77 13.99
CA LEU A 34 6.69 -2.80 14.88
C LEU A 34 7.84 -3.41 15.70
N LEU A 35 7.63 -4.60 16.24
CA LEU A 35 8.53 -5.26 17.20
C LEU A 35 9.72 -5.96 16.56
N TYR A 36 9.57 -6.51 15.36
CA TYR A 36 10.56 -7.44 14.81
C TYR A 36 11.27 -6.98 13.55
N SER A 37 10.84 -5.87 12.96
CA SER A 37 11.42 -5.35 11.72
C SER A 37 12.58 -4.41 11.96
N ASP A 38 13.61 -4.55 11.13
CA ASP A 38 14.67 -3.56 11.01
C ASP A 38 14.14 -2.23 10.41
N ASP A 39 14.92 -1.18 10.58
CA ASP A 39 14.55 0.18 10.18
C ASP A 39 14.36 0.31 8.66
N GLN A 40 15.12 -0.47 7.88
CA GLN A 40 14.99 -0.50 6.43
C GLN A 40 13.63 -1.06 6.00
N THR A 41 13.21 -2.16 6.60
CA THR A 41 11.91 -2.80 6.34
C THR A 41 10.76 -1.88 6.77
N LYS A 42 10.87 -1.23 7.93
CA LYS A 42 9.90 -0.24 8.39
C LYS A 42 9.76 0.92 7.41
N LYS A 43 10.88 1.42 6.90
CA LYS A 43 10.90 2.48 5.88
C LYS A 43 10.18 2.06 4.60
N VAL A 44 10.43 0.85 4.10
CA VAL A 44 9.77 0.31 2.90
C VAL A 44 8.25 0.22 3.10
N TRP A 45 7.77 -0.26 4.25
CA TRP A 45 6.32 -0.32 4.50
C TRP A 45 5.67 1.06 4.65
N ALA A 46 6.36 2.00 5.28
CA ALA A 46 5.88 3.38 5.36
C ALA A 46 5.74 3.99 3.95
N GLU A 47 6.75 3.80 3.09
CA GLU A 47 6.72 4.24 1.70
C GLU A 47 5.59 3.55 0.90
N ASN A 48 5.40 2.24 1.07
CA ASN A 48 4.31 1.50 0.42
C ASN A 48 2.93 1.97 0.89
N GLY A 49 2.77 2.27 2.18
CA GLY A 49 1.54 2.81 2.75
C GLY A 49 1.19 4.16 2.14
N GLU A 50 2.17 5.07 2.03
CA GLU A 50 1.97 6.37 1.39
C GLU A 50 1.62 6.22 -0.11
N ILE A 51 2.28 5.31 -0.82
CA ILE A 51 1.98 5.02 -2.23
C ILE A 51 0.54 4.50 -2.39
N ALA A 52 0.14 3.54 -1.56
CA ALA A 52 -1.18 2.94 -1.60
C ALA A 52 -2.28 3.98 -1.36
N GLU A 53 -2.08 4.86 -0.37
CA GLU A 53 -3.02 5.94 -0.08
C GLU A 53 -3.11 6.95 -1.25
N LYS A 54 -1.98 7.34 -1.84
CA LYS A 54 -1.96 8.23 -3.01
C LYS A 54 -2.70 7.62 -4.20
N LEU A 55 -2.50 6.33 -4.47
CA LEU A 55 -3.18 5.62 -5.55
C LEU A 55 -4.68 5.48 -5.29
N ALA A 56 -5.07 5.16 -4.05
CA ALA A 56 -6.48 5.10 -3.66
C ALA A 56 -7.17 6.47 -3.80
N ARG A 57 -6.52 7.56 -3.35
CA ARG A 57 -7.03 8.92 -3.50
C ARG A 57 -7.19 9.32 -4.97
N ALA A 58 -6.22 9.00 -5.81
CA ALA A 58 -6.27 9.27 -7.25
C ALA A 58 -7.37 8.47 -7.97
N TYR A 59 -7.65 7.24 -7.52
CA TYR A 59 -8.73 6.41 -8.05
C TYR A 59 -10.10 6.94 -7.62
N TYR A 60 -10.30 7.18 -6.32
CA TYR A 60 -11.58 7.64 -5.78
C TYR A 60 -11.90 9.08 -6.13
N GLY A 61 -10.92 9.98 -6.20
CA GLY A 61 -11.14 11.37 -6.64
C GLY A 61 -11.87 11.44 -7.98
N HIS A 62 -11.43 10.64 -8.96
CA HIS A 62 -12.10 10.54 -10.25
C HIS A 62 -13.48 9.88 -10.20
N LEU A 63 -13.68 8.89 -9.34
CA LEU A 63 -15.02 8.32 -9.16
C LEU A 63 -15.98 9.41 -8.64
N LEU A 64 -15.56 10.20 -7.66
CA LEU A 64 -16.38 11.26 -7.06
C LEU A 64 -16.65 12.42 -8.02
N GLU A 65 -15.70 12.78 -8.88
CA GLU A 65 -15.94 13.71 -10.00
C GLU A 65 -17.04 13.19 -10.93
N GLY A 66 -17.06 11.89 -11.22
CA GLY A 66 -18.12 11.22 -12.00
C GLY A 66 -19.47 11.15 -11.28
N TYR A 67 -19.49 11.16 -9.94
CA TYR A 67 -20.71 11.19 -9.12
C TYR A 67 -21.20 12.60 -8.75
N GLY A 68 -20.62 13.66 -9.33
CA GLY A 68 -21.09 15.03 -9.13
C GLY A 68 -20.57 15.72 -7.86
N GLY A 69 -19.37 15.36 -7.38
CA GLY A 69 -18.65 16.12 -6.35
C GLY A 69 -19.15 15.92 -4.92
N ALA A 70 -19.91 14.86 -4.65
CA ALA A 70 -20.33 14.55 -3.28
C ALA A 70 -19.12 14.16 -2.42
N THR A 71 -18.85 14.91 -1.36
CA THR A 71 -17.81 14.58 -0.38
C THR A 71 -18.13 13.24 0.28
N LEU A 72 -17.19 12.29 0.25
CA LEU A 72 -17.32 11.01 0.96
C LEU A 72 -17.59 11.29 2.45
N LYS A 73 -18.79 10.90 2.94
CA LYS A 73 -19.07 10.95 4.38
C LYS A 73 -18.15 9.96 5.09
N LYS A 74 -17.62 10.35 6.25
CA LYS A 74 -16.66 9.55 7.03
C LYS A 74 -17.12 8.11 7.29
N ASP A 75 -18.41 7.90 7.54
CA ASP A 75 -18.98 6.57 7.82
C ASP A 75 -19.88 6.08 6.68
N SER A 76 -19.44 6.24 5.43
CA SER A 76 -20.17 5.80 4.24
C SER A 76 -19.63 4.48 3.67
N ARG A 77 -20.47 3.77 2.90
CA ARG A 77 -20.07 2.55 2.19
C ARG A 77 -18.92 2.80 1.22
N GLU A 78 -18.90 3.99 0.64
CA GLU A 78 -17.87 4.45 -0.28
C GLU A 78 -16.54 4.71 0.45
N ASN A 79 -16.56 5.19 1.70
CA ASN A 79 -15.35 5.30 2.52
C ASN A 79 -14.83 3.92 2.98
N PHE A 80 -15.74 2.99 3.29
CA PHE A 80 -15.34 1.59 3.52
C PHE A 80 -14.67 0.99 2.27
N GLY A 81 -15.25 1.22 1.09
CA GLY A 81 -14.65 0.82 -0.19
C GLY A 81 -13.28 1.46 -0.42
N PHE A 82 -13.12 2.75 -0.09
CA PHE A 82 -11.83 3.46 -0.19
C PHE A 82 -10.76 2.79 0.66
N ASN A 83 -11.07 2.54 1.93
CA ASN A 83 -10.13 1.91 2.86
C ASN A 83 -9.77 0.49 2.42
N CYS A 84 -10.76 -0.32 2.01
CA CYS A 84 -10.50 -1.67 1.48
C CYS A 84 -9.63 -1.66 0.22
N PHE A 85 -9.82 -0.68 -0.67
CA PHE A 85 -9.02 -0.54 -1.88
C PHE A 85 -7.57 -0.12 -1.56
N ALA A 86 -7.39 0.87 -0.68
CA ALA A 86 -6.08 1.30 -0.21
C ALA A 86 -5.33 0.15 0.48
N ASP A 87 -6.02 -0.62 1.33
CA ASP A 87 -5.46 -1.79 2.01
C ASP A 87 -5.07 -2.90 1.04
N GLY A 88 -5.87 -3.14 0.01
CA GLY A 88 -5.55 -4.10 -1.04
C GLY A 88 -4.26 -3.74 -1.80
N ILE A 89 -4.12 -2.48 -2.20
CA ILE A 89 -2.89 -1.98 -2.86
C ILE A 89 -1.69 -2.10 -1.92
N ARG A 90 -1.84 -1.67 -0.66
CA ARG A 90 -0.78 -1.74 0.35
C ARG A 90 -0.31 -3.17 0.53
N CYS A 91 -1.24 -4.12 0.68
CA CYS A 91 -0.93 -5.54 0.82
C CYS A 91 -0.14 -6.05 -0.40
N GLY A 92 -0.57 -5.72 -1.61
CA GLY A 92 0.15 -6.09 -2.84
C GLY A 92 1.56 -5.51 -2.90
N LEU A 93 1.74 -4.23 -2.53
CA LEU A 93 3.05 -3.58 -2.52
C LEU A 93 3.99 -4.15 -1.45
N ASP A 94 3.48 -4.43 -0.25
CA ASP A 94 4.23 -5.06 0.85
C ASP A 94 4.69 -6.48 0.47
N ILE A 95 3.95 -7.16 -0.40
CA ILE A 95 4.29 -8.49 -0.92
C ILE A 95 5.36 -8.39 -2.02
N VAL A 96 5.14 -7.54 -3.01
CA VAL A 96 5.92 -7.56 -4.26
C VAL A 96 7.21 -6.75 -4.12
N MET A 97 7.17 -5.56 -3.53
CA MET A 97 8.31 -4.63 -3.51
C MET A 97 9.58 -5.19 -2.85
N PRO A 98 9.50 -6.00 -1.78
CA PRO A 98 10.68 -6.66 -1.20
C PRO A 98 11.26 -7.79 -2.04
N LEU A 99 10.50 -8.32 -3.01
CA LEU A 99 10.95 -9.38 -3.93
C LEU A 99 11.60 -8.83 -5.19
N LEU A 100 11.44 -7.53 -5.47
CA LEU A 100 12.03 -6.86 -6.61
C LEU A 100 13.49 -6.49 -6.34
N ASP A 101 14.34 -6.68 -7.36
CA ASP A 101 15.65 -6.03 -7.40
C ASP A 101 15.51 -4.49 -7.46
N GLU A 102 16.62 -3.79 -7.22
CA GLU A 102 16.60 -2.33 -7.08
C GLU A 102 16.14 -1.65 -8.37
N GLU A 103 16.59 -2.14 -9.53
CA GLU A 103 16.24 -1.59 -10.85
C GLU A 103 14.72 -1.70 -11.10
N THR A 104 14.14 -2.87 -10.84
CA THR A 104 12.72 -3.13 -11.04
C THR A 104 11.88 -2.35 -10.01
N ARG A 105 12.38 -2.17 -8.79
CA ARG A 105 11.75 -1.33 -7.77
C ARG A 105 11.71 0.14 -8.20
N GLU A 106 12.77 0.67 -8.78
CA GLU A 106 12.78 2.04 -9.33
C GLU A 106 11.82 2.18 -10.52
N LYS A 107 11.76 1.19 -11.41
CA LYS A 107 10.79 1.15 -12.52
C LYS A 107 9.35 1.15 -11.99
N ALA A 108 9.05 0.37 -10.96
CA ALA A 108 7.73 0.35 -10.32
C ALA A 108 7.39 1.71 -9.69
N ARG A 109 8.30 2.34 -8.95
CA ARG A 109 8.12 3.69 -8.38
C ARG A 109 7.89 4.75 -9.45
N THR A 110 8.63 4.67 -10.55
CA THR A 110 8.48 5.56 -11.71
C THR A 110 7.09 5.39 -12.33
N LYS A 111 6.65 4.14 -12.53
CA LYS A 111 5.32 3.85 -13.10
C LYS A 111 4.20 4.36 -12.21
N VAL A 112 4.28 4.15 -10.89
CA VAL A 112 3.35 4.71 -9.91
C VAL A 112 3.30 6.23 -10.02
N SER A 113 4.46 6.88 -10.08
CA SER A 113 4.55 8.34 -10.22
C SER A 113 3.91 8.84 -11.52
N GLN A 114 4.14 8.15 -12.63
CA GLN A 114 3.49 8.44 -13.92
C GLN A 114 1.97 8.27 -13.85
N MET A 115 1.46 7.23 -13.19
CA MET A 115 0.01 7.02 -13.00
C MET A 115 -0.62 8.17 -12.21
N LEU A 116 0.04 8.59 -11.11
CA LEU A 116 -0.41 9.74 -10.31
C LEU A 116 -0.37 11.05 -11.12
N GLN A 117 0.67 11.28 -11.92
CA GLN A 117 0.77 12.46 -12.77
C GLN A 117 -0.26 12.46 -13.91
N ALA A 118 -0.46 11.34 -14.58
CA ALA A 118 -1.46 11.19 -15.62
C ALA A 118 -2.86 11.48 -15.06
N ARG A 119 -3.13 11.05 -13.82
CA ARG A 119 -4.38 11.36 -13.13
C ARG A 119 -4.54 12.84 -12.83
N LYS A 120 -3.53 13.50 -12.25
CA LYS A 120 -3.52 14.96 -12.04
C LYS A 120 -3.68 15.79 -13.32
N LYS A 121 -3.20 15.29 -14.46
CA LYS A 121 -3.39 15.95 -15.77
C LYS A 121 -4.82 15.80 -16.28
N ALA A 122 -5.46 14.67 -16.02
CA ALA A 122 -6.88 14.46 -16.35
C ALA A 122 -7.82 15.31 -15.47
N GLU A 123 -7.39 15.67 -14.26
CA GLU A 123 -8.10 16.60 -13.34
C GLU A 123 -8.00 18.07 -13.78
N ARG A 124 -7.15 18.44 -14.75
CA ARG A 124 -7.17 19.80 -15.30
C ARG A 124 -8.40 19.94 -16.19
N PRO A 125 -9.32 20.89 -15.90
CA PRO A 125 -10.45 21.13 -16.77
C PRO A 125 -9.91 21.51 -18.15
N THR A 126 -10.27 20.72 -19.16
CA THR A 126 -10.32 21.21 -20.53
C THR A 126 -11.33 22.35 -20.50
N ASN A 127 -10.84 23.59 -20.45
CA ASN A 127 -11.68 24.77 -20.57
C ASN A 127 -12.58 24.62 -21.80
N LEU A 128 -13.88 24.44 -21.58
CA LEU A 128 -14.97 24.69 -22.51
C LEU A 128 -16.13 25.27 -21.70
#